data_AF-A0A955FPA7-F1
#
_entry.id   AF-A0A955FPA7-F1
#
_cell.length_a   1.000
_cell.length_b   1.000
_cell.length_c   1.000
_cell.angle_alpha   90.00
_cell.angle_beta   90.00
_cell.angle_gamma   90.00
#
_symmetry.space_group_name_H-M   'P 1'
#
loop_
_entity.id
_entity.type
_entity.pdbx_description
1 polymer ?
#
loop_
_entity_poly.entity_id
_entity_poly.type
_entity_poly.pdbx_seq_one_letter_code
_entity_poly.pdbx_strand_id
1 'polypeptide(L)'
;MKVMGHRGAAGLALENTLNSFEMAKLLGVDFIELDIHKTADGELVVVHDNDLRRISNQSISIKNSSLKDIQKICLIDAQSVVPTLKQVINATEGVPLVIEIKSDGCVDELTKLLKKHKDRDIAIASFRHNELKLLRSKVPEYSDSKELNQ
;
A
#
# COMPACT_ATOMS: atom_id res chain seq x y z
N MET A 1 -24.16 -5.71 -0.20
CA MET A 1 -22.88 -6.25 -0.72
C MET A 1 -21.87 -5.12 -0.61
N LYS A 2 -20.69 -5.34 -0.02
CA LYS A 2 -19.63 -4.33 -0.05
C LYS A 2 -18.70 -4.58 -1.24
N VAL A 3 -18.19 -3.52 -1.85
CA VAL A 3 -17.31 -3.52 -3.03
C VAL A 3 -15.91 -3.05 -2.62
N MET A 4 -14.90 -3.84 -2.99
CA MET A 4 -13.49 -3.54 -2.76
C MET A 4 -12.84 -3.06 -4.05
N GLY A 5 -12.18 -1.90 -3.99
CA GLY A 5 -11.19 -1.53 -5.00
C GLY A 5 -9.87 -2.26 -4.74
N HIS A 6 -9.73 -3.49 -5.23
CA HIS A 6 -8.49 -4.28 -5.09
C HIS A 6 -7.35 -3.62 -5.88
N ARG A 7 -6.33 -3.13 -5.16
CA ARG A 7 -5.26 -2.26 -5.68
C ARG A 7 -5.78 -0.99 -6.37
N GLY A 8 -6.89 -0.46 -5.86
CA GLY A 8 -7.69 0.59 -6.48
C GLY A 8 -8.64 0.06 -7.56
N ALA A 9 -8.83 0.80 -8.64
CA ALA A 9 -9.62 0.39 -9.80
C ALA A 9 -8.74 -0.30 -10.85
N ALA A 10 -8.04 -1.37 -10.48
CA ALA A 10 -7.01 -2.02 -11.30
C ALA A 10 -7.48 -2.55 -12.67
N GLY A 11 -8.80 -2.69 -12.88
CA GLY A 11 -9.38 -3.03 -14.19
C GLY A 11 -9.54 -1.83 -15.14
N LEU A 12 -9.37 -0.60 -14.66
CA LEU A 12 -9.60 0.65 -15.39
C LEU A 12 -8.36 1.58 -15.41
N ALA A 13 -7.49 1.46 -14.40
CA ALA A 13 -6.25 2.20 -14.28
C ALA A 13 -5.15 1.29 -13.74
N LEU A 14 -3.89 1.70 -13.90
CA LEU A 14 -2.76 0.89 -13.43
C LEU A 14 -2.84 0.69 -11.91
N GLU A 15 -2.80 -0.56 -11.45
CA GLU A 15 -2.91 -0.93 -10.03
C GLU A 15 -1.95 -0.13 -9.13
N ASN A 16 -2.35 0.08 -7.87
CA ASN A 16 -1.52 0.72 -6.84
C ASN A 16 -0.99 2.13 -7.19
N THR A 17 -1.60 2.81 -8.15
CA THR A 17 -1.29 4.20 -8.50
C THR A 17 -2.31 5.18 -7.90
N LEU A 18 -1.91 6.44 -7.70
CA LEU A 18 -2.83 7.49 -7.26
C LEU A 18 -4.05 7.63 -8.18
N ASN A 19 -3.85 7.51 -9.50
CA ASN A 19 -4.93 7.55 -10.48
C ASN A 19 -5.92 6.38 -10.29
N SER A 20 -5.43 5.17 -10.02
CA SER A 20 -6.27 4.01 -9.73
C SER A 20 -7.08 4.17 -8.45
N PHE A 21 -6.49 4.78 -7.41
CA PHE A 21 -7.19 5.06 -6.16
C PHE A 21 -8.24 6.17 -6.29
N GLU A 22 -7.93 7.23 -7.04
CA GLU A 22 -8.89 8.29 -7.36
C GLU A 22 -10.08 7.74 -8.16
N MET A 23 -9.82 6.91 -9.17
CA MET A 23 -10.86 6.23 -9.94
C MET A 23 -11.74 5.35 -9.04
N ALA A 24 -11.15 4.55 -8.14
CA ALA A 24 -11.91 3.71 -7.21
C ALA A 24 -12.83 4.55 -6.30
N LYS A 25 -12.33 5.69 -5.81
CA LYS A 25 -13.12 6.65 -5.02
C LYS A 25 -14.28 7.24 -5.83
N LEU A 26 -14.05 7.63 -7.09
CA LEU A 26 -15.09 8.15 -7.98
C LEU A 26 -16.18 7.11 -8.29
N LEU A 27 -15.81 5.83 -8.34
CA LEU A 27 -16.74 4.72 -8.52
C LEU A 27 -17.54 4.38 -7.25
N GLY A 28 -17.21 4.99 -6.11
CA GLY A 28 -17.95 4.80 -4.86
C GLY A 28 -17.75 3.43 -4.21
N VAL A 29 -16.54 2.85 -4.31
CA VAL A 29 -16.23 1.59 -3.60
C VAL A 29 -16.31 1.78 -2.08
N ASP A 30 -16.69 0.73 -1.36
CA ASP A 30 -16.81 0.77 0.11
C ASP A 30 -15.44 0.84 0.80
N PHE A 31 -14.41 0.28 0.18
CA PHE A 31 -13.03 0.33 0.67
C PHE A 31 -12.04 0.08 -0.47
N ILE A 32 -10.81 0.59 -0.30
CA ILE A 32 -9.70 0.41 -1.23
C ILE A 32 -8.66 -0.49 -0.57
N GLU A 33 -8.23 -1.52 -1.27
CA GLU A 33 -7.10 -2.35 -0.87
C GLU A 33 -5.83 -1.91 -1.60
N LEU A 34 -4.69 -2.02 -0.93
CA LEU A 34 -3.37 -1.68 -1.47
C LEU A 34 -2.27 -2.53 -0.82
N ASP A 35 -1.15 -2.64 -1.53
CA ASP A 35 0.01 -3.44 -1.11
C ASP A 35 1.18 -2.53 -0.71
N ILE A 36 1.89 -2.81 0.39
CA ILE A 36 3.08 -2.05 0.78
C ILE A 36 4.37 -2.87 0.85
N HIS A 37 5.45 -2.22 0.41
CA HIS A 37 6.84 -2.63 0.65
C HIS A 37 7.63 -1.50 1.30
N LYS A 38 8.77 -1.85 1.91
CA LYS A 38 9.74 -0.90 2.45
C LYS A 38 10.95 -0.74 1.53
N THR A 39 11.35 0.50 1.29
CA THR A 39 12.55 0.87 0.53
C THR A 39 13.84 0.69 1.35
N ALA A 40 15.00 0.80 0.71
CA ALA A 40 16.30 0.71 1.39
C ALA A 40 16.52 1.81 2.44
N ASP A 41 15.95 3.00 2.21
CA ASP A 41 15.98 4.15 3.12
C ASP A 41 14.82 4.19 4.12
N GLY A 42 13.99 3.14 4.16
CA GLY A 42 12.99 2.93 5.21
C GLY A 42 11.60 3.53 4.94
N GLU A 43 11.38 4.07 3.75
CA GLU A 43 10.08 4.62 3.32
C GLU A 43 9.11 3.50 2.92
N LEU A 44 7.81 3.72 3.14
CA LEU A 44 6.76 2.80 2.72
C LEU A 44 6.20 3.21 1.36
N VAL A 45 6.32 2.33 0.38
CA VAL A 45 5.84 2.51 -1.00
C VAL A 45 4.72 1.52 -1.32
N VAL A 46 3.83 1.91 -2.23
CA VAL A 46 2.64 1.14 -2.58
C VAL A 46 2.84 0.43 -3.91
N VAL A 47 3.05 -0.87 -3.86
CA VAL A 47 3.35 -1.75 -5.00
C VAL A 47 3.16 -3.20 -4.59
N HIS A 48 2.72 -4.07 -5.49
CA HIS A 48 2.49 -5.47 -5.16
C HIS A 48 3.78 -6.31 -5.13
N ASP A 49 4.55 -6.27 -6.21
CA ASP A 49 5.73 -7.12 -6.39
C ASP A 49 6.94 -6.52 -5.64
N ASN A 50 7.96 -7.36 -5.40
CA ASN A 50 9.20 -6.93 -4.74
C ASN A 50 10.17 -6.16 -5.67
N ASP A 51 9.79 -6.02 -6.95
CA ASP A 51 10.48 -5.25 -7.98
C ASP A 51 9.47 -4.52 -8.89
N LEU A 52 9.99 -3.66 -9.77
CA LEU A 52 9.16 -2.87 -10.68
C LEU A 52 8.96 -3.50 -12.07
N ARG A 53 9.39 -4.74 -12.30
CA ARG A 53 9.50 -5.30 -13.66
C ARG A 53 8.15 -5.34 -14.36
N ARG A 54 7.09 -5.78 -13.67
CA ARG A 54 5.75 -5.93 -14.26
C ARG A 54 5.08 -4.59 -14.60
N ILE A 55 5.34 -3.54 -13.81
CA ILE A 55 4.66 -2.24 -13.91
C ILE A 55 5.51 -1.14 -14.55
N SER A 56 6.79 -1.39 -14.85
CA SER A 56 7.69 -0.40 -15.49
C SER A 56 8.61 -0.98 -16.58
N ASN A 57 8.62 -2.30 -16.79
CA ASN A 57 9.61 -3.03 -17.59
C ASN A 57 11.06 -2.93 -17.08
N GLN A 58 11.31 -2.34 -15.91
CA GLN A 58 12.64 -2.22 -15.31
C GLN A 58 12.79 -3.13 -14.09
N SER A 59 13.89 -3.89 -14.02
CA SER A 59 14.21 -4.78 -12.91
C SER A 59 14.82 -4.01 -11.73
N ILE A 60 14.04 -3.11 -11.11
CA ILE A 60 14.44 -2.32 -9.93
C ILE A 60 13.87 -2.98 -8.68
N SER A 61 14.73 -3.44 -7.78
CA SER A 61 14.31 -4.04 -6.50
C SER A 61 13.93 -2.97 -5.49
N ILE A 62 12.76 -3.11 -4.85
CA ILE A 62 12.26 -2.14 -3.87
C ILE A 62 13.17 -2.05 -2.64
N LYS A 63 13.46 -3.21 -2.03
CA LYS A 63 14.25 -3.29 -0.78
C LYS A 63 15.70 -2.81 -0.91
N ASN A 64 16.22 -2.73 -2.15
CA ASN A 64 17.59 -2.33 -2.44
C ASN A 64 17.69 -0.92 -3.04
N SER A 65 16.58 -0.20 -3.18
CA SER A 65 16.53 1.13 -3.81
C SER A 65 16.00 2.18 -2.83
N SER A 66 16.48 3.43 -2.97
CA SER A 66 15.92 4.56 -2.23
C SER A 66 14.55 4.97 -2.77
N LEU A 67 13.74 5.65 -1.97
CA LEU A 67 12.49 6.25 -2.46
C LEU A 67 12.75 7.17 -3.65
N LYS A 68 13.81 7.98 -3.56
CA LYS A 68 14.19 8.93 -4.62
C LYS A 68 14.49 8.23 -5.94
N ASP A 69 15.11 7.06 -5.93
CA ASP A 69 15.41 6.32 -7.15
C ASP A 69 14.17 5.62 -7.71
N ILE A 70 13.33 5.05 -6.85
CA ILE A 70 12.04 4.45 -7.23
C ILE A 70 11.14 5.50 -7.89
N GLN A 71 11.07 6.72 -7.34
CA GLN A 71 10.22 7.79 -7.88
C GLN A 71 10.70 8.39 -9.22
N LYS A 72 11.90 8.04 -9.70
CA LYS A 72 12.35 8.40 -11.06
C LYS A 72 11.79 7.46 -12.12
N ILE A 73 11.24 6.32 -11.71
CA ILE A 73 10.77 5.28 -12.61
C ILE A 73 9.34 5.60 -13.04
N CYS A 74 9.18 6.00 -14.29
CA CYS A 74 7.87 6.11 -14.93
C CYS A 74 7.31 4.70 -15.16
N LEU A 75 6.03 4.52 -14.82
CA LEU A 75 5.32 3.26 -15.00
C LEU A 75 4.82 3.09 -16.44
N ILE A 76 4.32 1.90 -16.77
CA ILE A 76 3.89 1.52 -18.13
C ILE A 76 2.75 2.38 -18.69
N ASP A 77 2.00 3.09 -17.83
CA ASP A 77 0.96 4.04 -18.24
C ASP A 77 1.50 5.41 -18.67
N ALA A 78 2.82 5.59 -18.60
CA ALA A 78 3.58 6.79 -18.94
C ALA A 78 3.19 8.05 -18.13
N GLN A 79 2.43 7.89 -17.03
CA GLN A 79 1.86 8.99 -16.26
C GLN A 79 2.12 8.83 -14.76
N SER A 80 2.21 7.59 -14.29
CA SER A 80 2.35 7.28 -12.89
C SER A 80 3.80 7.00 -12.49
N VAL A 81 4.07 7.22 -11.21
CA VAL A 81 5.22 6.71 -10.48
C VAL A 81 4.71 5.93 -9.27
N VAL A 82 5.56 5.10 -8.66
CA VAL A 82 5.20 4.38 -7.44
C VAL A 82 4.93 5.39 -6.30
N PRO A 83 3.73 5.41 -5.70
CA PRO A 83 3.43 6.35 -4.63
C PRO A 83 3.93 5.83 -3.27
N THR A 84 4.18 6.77 -2.35
CA THR A 84 4.35 6.44 -0.93
C THR A 84 3.00 6.13 -0.28
N LEU A 85 3.01 5.34 0.79
CA LEU A 85 1.80 5.08 1.56
C LEU A 85 1.17 6.39 2.08
N LYS A 86 1.99 7.35 2.49
CA LYS A 86 1.53 8.67 2.94
C LYS A 86 0.74 9.42 1.85
N GLN A 87 1.23 9.39 0.60
CA GLN A 87 0.52 10.00 -0.53
C GLN A 87 -0.82 9.32 -0.77
N VAL A 88 -0.87 7.99 -0.72
CA VAL A 88 -2.11 7.23 -0.93
C VAL A 88 -3.13 7.47 0.19
N ILE A 89 -2.70 7.48 1.46
CA ILE A 89 -3.57 7.85 2.58
C ILE A 89 -4.21 9.21 2.28
N ASN A 90 -3.42 10.24 1.98
CA ASN A 90 -3.97 11.57 1.70
C ASN A 90 -4.94 11.60 0.51
N ALA A 91 -4.62 10.92 -0.60
CA ALA A 91 -5.47 10.91 -1.81
C ALA A 91 -6.81 10.19 -1.61
N THR A 92 -6.87 9.25 -0.67
CA THR A 92 -8.03 8.39 -0.39
C THR A 92 -8.86 8.85 0.81
N GLU A 93 -8.72 10.11 1.23
CA GLU A 93 -9.51 10.67 2.33
C GLU A 93 -11.02 10.43 2.10
N GLY A 94 -11.72 10.00 3.16
CA GLY A 94 -13.14 9.64 3.10
C GLY A 94 -13.44 8.21 2.63
N VAL A 95 -12.43 7.43 2.26
CA VAL A 95 -12.59 6.01 1.89
C VAL A 95 -11.74 5.13 2.83
N PRO A 96 -12.33 4.10 3.48
CA PRO A 96 -11.57 3.15 4.27
C PRO A 96 -10.51 2.39 3.46
N LEU A 97 -9.40 2.06 4.10
CA LEU A 97 -8.29 1.35 3.47
C LEU A 97 -8.10 -0.05 4.05
N VAL A 98 -7.67 -0.98 3.20
CA VAL A 98 -7.07 -2.26 3.59
C VAL A 98 -5.63 -2.26 3.11
N ILE A 99 -4.68 -2.26 4.04
CA ILE A 99 -3.24 -2.24 3.73
C ILE A 99 -2.68 -3.65 3.90
N GLU A 100 -2.20 -4.26 2.82
CA GLU A 100 -1.50 -5.53 2.86
C GLU A 100 0.02 -5.33 3.00
N ILE A 101 0.64 -5.91 4.04
CA ILE A 101 2.10 -5.90 4.23
C ILE A 101 2.74 -7.01 3.39
N LYS A 102 3.55 -6.65 2.39
CA LYS A 102 4.26 -7.61 1.51
C LYS A 102 5.72 -7.86 1.89
N SER A 103 6.37 -6.92 2.59
CA SER A 103 7.80 -7.05 2.98
C SER A 103 8.02 -6.98 4.49
N ASP A 104 9.14 -7.55 4.95
CA ASP A 104 9.58 -7.44 6.34
C ASP A 104 9.96 -6.01 6.75
N GLY A 105 9.81 -5.73 8.04
CA GLY A 105 10.26 -4.50 8.66
C GLY A 105 9.42 -3.27 8.32
N CYS A 106 8.20 -3.44 7.82
CA CYS A 106 7.27 -2.34 7.54
C CYS A 106 6.63 -1.79 8.83
N VAL A 107 6.46 -2.65 9.85
CA VAL A 107 5.65 -2.35 11.04
C VAL A 107 6.04 -1.06 11.76
N ASP A 108 7.34 -0.76 11.88
CA ASP A 108 7.80 0.40 12.64
C ASP A 108 7.36 1.72 12.01
N GLU A 109 7.54 1.84 10.70
CA GLU A 109 7.14 3.05 9.97
C GLU A 109 5.62 3.09 9.79
N LEU A 110 4.99 1.93 9.53
CA LEU A 110 3.53 1.82 9.44
C LEU A 110 2.87 2.29 10.75
N THR A 111 3.38 1.85 11.90
CA THR A 111 2.88 2.28 13.21
C THR A 111 2.95 3.79 13.40
N LYS A 112 4.02 4.45 12.93
CA LYS A 112 4.14 5.91 13.00
C LYS A 112 3.08 6.60 12.14
N LEU A 113 2.82 6.09 10.94
CA LEU A 113 1.78 6.62 10.05
C LEU A 113 0.38 6.41 10.63
N LEU A 114 0.05 5.20 11.10
CA LEU A 114 -1.25 4.90 11.71
C LEU A 114 -1.54 5.81 12.92
N LYS A 115 -0.53 6.08 13.76
CA LYS A 115 -0.66 7.01 14.89
C LYS A 115 -0.88 8.47 14.49
N LYS A 116 -0.46 8.88 13.30
CA LYS A 116 -0.69 10.22 12.74
C LYS A 116 -2.04 10.35 12.05
N HIS A 117 -2.64 9.24 11.64
CA HIS A 117 -3.89 9.16 10.89
C HIS A 117 -4.95 8.34 11.66
N LYS A 118 -5.08 8.57 12.97
CA LYS A 118 -5.99 7.80 13.85
C LYS A 118 -7.47 7.98 13.53
N ASP A 119 -7.80 9.04 12.82
CA ASP A 119 -9.13 9.38 12.31
C ASP A 119 -9.50 8.60 11.05
N ARG A 120 -8.55 7.87 10.45
CA ARG A 120 -8.78 7.06 9.26
C ARG A 120 -9.19 5.64 9.63
N ASP A 121 -10.21 5.14 8.94
CA ASP A 121 -10.61 3.75 8.97
C ASP A 121 -9.62 2.93 8.11
N ILE A 122 -8.74 2.20 8.78
CA ILE A 122 -7.69 1.40 8.16
C ILE A 122 -7.68 0.01 8.77
N ALA A 123 -7.83 -1.02 7.94
CA ALA A 123 -7.57 -2.40 8.30
C ALA A 123 -6.20 -2.84 7.77
N ILE A 124 -5.52 -3.72 8.50
CA ILE A 124 -4.24 -4.28 8.09
C ILE A 124 -4.39 -5.77 7.78
N ALA A 125 -3.80 -6.21 6.67
CA ALA A 125 -3.71 -7.60 6.28
C ALA A 125 -2.25 -7.98 6.00
N SER A 126 -1.92 -9.27 6.09
CA SER A 126 -0.63 -9.78 5.61
C SER A 126 -0.62 -11.31 5.61
N PHE A 127 0.16 -11.89 4.70
CA PHE A 127 0.59 -13.30 4.79
C PHE A 127 1.82 -13.49 5.71
N ARG A 128 2.43 -12.39 6.17
CA ARG A 128 3.64 -12.38 7.00
C ARG A 128 3.27 -12.35 8.48
N HIS A 129 3.04 -13.53 9.04
CA HIS A 129 2.64 -13.75 10.43
C HIS A 129 3.51 -12.99 11.46
N ASN A 130 4.82 -12.91 11.24
CA ASN A 130 5.73 -12.16 12.11
C ASN A 130 5.45 -10.65 12.11
N GLU A 131 5.15 -10.05 10.96
CA GLU A 131 4.79 -8.63 10.86
C GLU A 131 3.45 -8.36 11.57
N LEU A 132 2.44 -9.23 11.41
CA LEU A 132 1.17 -9.08 12.11
C LEU A 132 1.34 -9.20 13.62
N LYS A 133 2.12 -10.19 14.09
CA LYS A 133 2.40 -10.35 15.53
C LYS A 133 3.11 -9.12 16.11
N LEU A 134 4.10 -8.59 15.39
CA LEU A 134 4.81 -7.38 15.79
C LEU A 134 3.87 -6.16 15.80
N LEU A 135 3.04 -5.99 14.77
CA LEU A 135 2.05 -4.92 14.69
C LEU A 135 1.09 -4.94 15.88
N ARG A 136 0.48 -6.10 16.16
CA ARG A 136 -0.47 -6.28 17.27
C ARG A 136 0.16 -5.94 18.63
N SER A 137 1.46 -6.18 18.81
CA SER A 137 2.17 -5.78 20.04
C SER A 137 2.41 -4.26 20.16
N LYS A 138 2.47 -3.53 19.04
CA LYS A 138 2.76 -2.09 19.01
C LYS A 138 1.52 -1.20 18.94
N VAL A 139 0.47 -1.69 18.29
CA VAL A 139 -0.83 -1.03 18.12
C VAL A 139 -1.96 -2.06 18.28
N PRO A 140 -2.29 -2.45 19.53
CA PRO A 140 -3.27 -3.51 19.83
C PRO A 140 -4.67 -3.25 19.26
N GLU A 141 -5.01 -1.98 18.96
CA GLU A 141 -6.27 -1.60 18.31
C GLU A 141 -6.42 -2.17 16.89
N TYR A 142 -5.32 -2.58 16.23
CA TYR A 142 -5.33 -3.30 14.95
C TYR A 142 -5.28 -4.83 15.13
N SER A 143 -5.76 -5.33 16.27
CA SER A 143 -5.80 -6.77 16.61
C SER A 143 -6.65 -7.60 15.65
N ASP A 144 -7.69 -7.00 15.05
CA ASP A 144 -8.54 -7.60 14.00
C ASP A 144 -7.88 -7.66 12.61
N SER A 145 -6.58 -7.36 12.54
CA SER A 145 -5.79 -7.58 11.33
C SER A 145 -5.94 -9.02 10.84
N LYS A 146 -6.37 -9.19 9.59
CA LYS A 146 -6.72 -10.51 9.04
C LYS A 146 -5.46 -11.16 8.46
N GLU A 147 -5.17 -12.36 8.93
CA GLU A 147 -4.34 -13.29 8.16
C GLU A 147 -5.12 -13.67 6.90
N LEU A 148 -4.51 -13.47 5.74
CA LEU A 148 -5.06 -13.97 4.49
C LEU A 148 -4.74 -15.47 4.42
N ASN A 149 -5.77 -16.31 4.28
CA ASN A 149 -5.58 -17.73 4.04
C ASN A 149 -5.22 -17.93 2.56
N GLN A 150 -4.18 -18.72 2.29
CA GLN A 150 -3.65 -19.01 0.95
C GLN A 150 -4.67 -19.71 0.05
#